data_AF-A0AAV0YBZ0-F1
#
_entry.id   AF-A0AAV0YBZ0-F1
#
_cell.length_a   1.000
_cell.length_b   1.000
_cell.length_c   1.000
_cell.angle_alpha   90.00
_cell.angle_beta   90.00
_cell.angle_gamma   90.00
#
_symmetry.space_group_name_H-M   'P 1'
#
loop_
_entity.id
_entity.type
_entity.pdbx_description
1 polymer ?
#
loop_
_entity_poly.entity_id
_entity_poly.type
_entity_poly.pdbx_seq_one_letter_code
_entity_poly.pdbx_strand_id
1 'polypeptide(L)'
;MSLETYTYYPDVSVQEREHVFEQRTVLRQLESILSIHKLSRLGNHIDALREVAKLPFLPLDPREPDTSVDVFENLSPHVQACIPDLSERNWPRDLHERVA
;
A
#
# COMPACT_ATOMS: atom_id res chain seq x y z
N MET A 1 9.80 14.69 32.36
CA MET A 1 9.47 15.45 31.13
C MET A 1 7.98 15.68 31.16
N SER A 2 7.60 16.93 31.47
CA SER A 2 6.25 17.35 31.86
C SER A 2 5.36 17.56 30.63
N LEU A 3 4.03 17.54 30.85
CA LEU A 3 2.91 17.63 29.90
C LEU A 3 2.88 18.91 29.01
N GLU A 4 3.91 19.74 29.06
CA GLU A 4 4.00 21.06 28.45
C GLU A 4 4.19 21.04 26.92
N THR A 5 4.42 19.88 26.29
CA THR A 5 4.52 19.78 24.83
C THR A 5 3.19 19.46 24.13
N TYR A 6 2.10 19.23 24.87
CA TYR A 6 0.78 18.97 24.28
C TYR A 6 0.06 20.25 23.79
N THR A 7 0.53 21.43 24.21
CA THR A 7 -0.15 22.71 23.97
C THR A 7 0.51 23.56 22.88
N TYR A 8 0.93 22.97 21.75
CA TYR A 8 1.50 23.76 20.65
C TYR A 8 0.61 23.92 19.40
N TYR A 9 -0.61 23.38 19.37
CA TYR A 9 -1.54 23.74 18.29
C TYR A 9 -3.02 23.54 18.72
N PRO A 10 -3.67 24.56 19.30
CA PRO A 10 -5.09 24.50 19.63
C PRO A 10 -6.00 24.79 18.41
N ASP A 11 -5.45 25.26 17.30
CA ASP A 11 -6.24 25.70 16.12
C ASP A 11 -6.51 24.61 15.08
N VAL A 12 -6.07 23.38 15.29
CA VAL A 12 -6.39 22.28 14.36
C VAL A 12 -7.52 21.45 14.96
N SER A 13 -8.67 21.44 14.30
CA SER A 13 -9.80 20.60 14.66
C SER A 13 -9.40 19.12 14.64
N VAL A 14 -10.06 18.29 15.45
CA VAL A 14 -9.82 16.84 15.46
C VAL A 14 -10.03 16.25 14.07
N GLN A 15 -11.03 16.76 13.34
CA GLN A 15 -11.36 16.39 11.98
C GLN A 15 -10.23 16.70 10.99
N GLU A 16 -9.59 17.88 11.09
CA GLU A 16 -8.44 18.21 10.24
C GLU A 16 -7.24 17.31 10.54
N ARG A 17 -7.03 16.91 11.81
CA ARG A 17 -5.96 15.99 12.18
C ARG A 17 -6.21 14.58 11.63
N GLU A 18 -7.45 14.11 11.69
CA GLU A 18 -7.88 12.83 11.10
C GLU A 18 -7.69 12.85 9.58
N HIS A 19 -8.15 13.91 8.91
CA HIS A 19 -7.98 14.07 7.46
C HIS A 19 -6.50 14.11 7.04
N VAL A 20 -5.64 14.84 7.76
CA VAL A 20 -4.19 14.85 7.49
C VAL A 20 -3.59 13.45 7.71
N PHE A 21 -4.07 12.70 8.70
CA PHE A 21 -3.61 11.34 8.95
C PHE A 21 -4.01 10.38 7.82
N GLU A 22 -5.23 10.48 7.32
CA GLU A 22 -5.71 9.73 6.15
C GLU A 22 -4.90 10.07 4.91
N GLN A 23 -4.73 11.36 4.59
CA GLN A 23 -3.92 11.79 3.45
C GLN A 23 -2.47 11.29 3.54
N ARG A 24 -1.87 11.32 4.73
CA ARG A 24 -0.52 10.80 4.96
C ARG A 24 -0.46 9.28 4.77
N THR A 25 -1.52 8.56 5.14
CA THR A 25 -1.62 7.11 4.92
C THR A 25 -1.68 6.82 3.42
N VAL A 26 -2.51 7.54 2.67
CA VAL A 26 -2.60 7.44 1.21
C VAL A 26 -1.26 7.74 0.54
N LEU A 27 -0.57 8.81 0.94
CA LEU A 27 0.74 9.16 0.39
C LEU A 27 1.77 8.03 0.61
N ARG A 28 1.83 7.45 1.81
CA ARG A 28 2.74 6.31 2.08
C ARG A 28 2.42 5.09 1.23
N GLN A 29 1.13 4.81 1.00
CA GLN A 29 0.70 3.72 0.11
C GLN A 29 1.16 3.98 -1.32
N LEU A 30 0.96 5.20 -1.85
CA LEU A 30 1.41 5.59 -3.18
C LEU A 30 2.93 5.56 -3.33
N GLU A 31 3.68 5.99 -2.31
CA GLU A 31 5.15 5.92 -2.28
C GLU A 31 5.64 4.46 -2.37
N SER A 32 4.98 3.56 -1.64
CA SER A 32 5.29 2.13 -1.64
C SER A 32 5.01 1.51 -3.02
N ILE A 33 3.86 1.83 -3.62
CA ILE A 33 3.51 1.40 -4.98
C ILE A 33 4.56 1.91 -6.00
N LEU A 34 4.95 3.18 -5.90
CA LEU A 34 5.97 3.74 -6.77
C LEU A 34 7.33 3.05 -6.60
N SER A 35 7.70 2.70 -5.37
CA SER A 35 8.93 1.94 -5.06
C SER A 35 8.92 0.56 -5.72
N ILE A 36 7.81 -0.17 -5.61
CA ILE A 36 7.61 -1.48 -6.25
C ILE A 36 7.77 -1.36 -7.77
N HIS A 37 7.13 -0.39 -8.40
CA HIS A 37 7.27 -0.17 -9.85
C HIS A 37 8.71 0.14 -10.27
N LYS A 38 9.43 0.97 -9.49
CA LYS A 38 10.85 1.28 -9.76
C LYS A 38 11.71 0.02 -9.68
N LEU A 39 11.59 -0.77 -8.61
CA LEU A 39 12.36 -2.00 -8.42
C LEU A 39 12.06 -3.03 -9.51
N SER A 40 10.78 -3.21 -9.86
CA SER A 40 10.35 -4.11 -10.93
C SER A 40 10.92 -3.71 -12.30
N ARG A 41 10.86 -2.42 -12.64
CA ARG A 41 11.44 -1.90 -13.91
C ARG A 41 12.96 -2.03 -14.00
N LEU A 42 13.65 -2.05 -12.86
CA LEU A 42 15.09 -2.28 -12.78
C LEU A 42 15.47 -3.78 -12.79
N GLY A 43 14.48 -4.68 -12.87
CA GLY A 43 14.68 -6.13 -12.81
C GLY A 43 14.95 -6.67 -11.39
N ASN A 44 14.82 -5.83 -10.36
CA ASN A 44 15.02 -6.22 -8.96
C ASN A 44 13.72 -6.75 -8.35
N HIS A 45 13.29 -7.91 -8.83
CA HIS A 45 12.00 -8.50 -8.45
C HIS A 45 11.95 -8.96 -6.99
N ILE A 46 13.07 -9.38 -6.41
CA ILE A 46 13.12 -9.83 -5.00
C ILE A 46 12.85 -8.67 -4.06
N ASP A 47 13.49 -7.52 -4.28
CA ASP A 47 13.23 -6.35 -3.45
C ASP A 47 11.85 -5.75 -3.74
N ALA A 48 11.36 -5.83 -4.98
CA ALA A 48 9.98 -5.46 -5.29
C ALA A 48 8.96 -6.31 -4.50
N LEU A 49 9.17 -7.63 -4.40
CA LEU A 49 8.32 -8.51 -3.60
C LEU A 49 8.39 -8.21 -2.10
N ARG A 50 9.57 -7.84 -1.59
CA ARG A 50 9.73 -7.39 -0.20
C ARG A 50 8.97 -6.10 0.08
N GLU A 51 8.89 -5.18 -0.88
CA GLU A 51 8.09 -3.96 -0.75
C GLU A 51 6.59 -4.26 -0.83
N VAL A 52 6.17 -5.18 -1.71
CA VAL A 52 4.78 -5.69 -1.74
C VAL A 52 4.40 -6.28 -0.37
N ALA A 53 5.32 -7.00 0.27
CA ALA A 53 5.09 -7.60 1.59
C ALA A 53 4.84 -6.60 2.73
N LYS A 54 5.16 -5.33 2.53
CA LYS A 54 4.95 -4.26 3.51
C LYS A 54 3.60 -3.57 3.35
N LEU A 55 2.86 -3.86 2.27
CA LEU A 55 1.57 -3.25 2.02
C LEU A 55 0.52 -3.84 2.97
N PRO A 56 -0.01 -3.06 3.92
CA PRO A 56 -0.90 -3.59 4.96
C PRO A 56 -2.29 -3.98 4.43
N PHE A 57 -2.59 -3.64 3.18
CA PHE A 57 -3.86 -3.93 2.53
C PHE A 57 -3.82 -5.18 1.64
N LEU A 58 -2.67 -5.85 1.55
CA LEU A 58 -2.56 -7.13 0.84
C LEU A 58 -2.64 -8.27 1.86
N PRO A 59 -3.64 -9.17 1.74
CA PRO A 59 -3.67 -10.37 2.56
C PRO A 59 -2.61 -11.34 2.03
N LEU A 60 -1.44 -11.32 2.67
CA LEU A 60 -0.31 -12.18 2.31
C LEU A 60 -0.19 -13.40 3.23
N ASP A 61 -0.93 -13.40 4.35
CA ASP A 61 -1.05 -14.58 5.19
C ASP A 61 -2.20 -15.46 4.65
N PRO A 62 -1.90 -16.68 4.14
CA PRO A 62 -2.93 -17.60 3.65
C PRO A 62 -3.86 -18.13 4.75
N ARG A 63 -3.58 -17.83 6.03
CA ARG A 63 -4.41 -18.19 7.17
C ARG A 63 -5.43 -17.12 7.52
N GLU A 64 -5.29 -15.90 6.99
CA GLU A 64 -6.29 -14.86 7.16
C GLU A 64 -7.52 -15.17 6.29
N PRO A 65 -8.75 -14.95 6.81
CA PRO A 65 -9.95 -15.09 6.00
C PRO A 65 -9.83 -14.20 4.77
N ASP A 66 -10.38 -14.64 3.64
CA ASP A 66 -10.33 -13.90 2.37
C ASP A 66 -11.19 -12.63 2.47
N THR A 67 -10.62 -11.60 3.11
CA THR A 67 -11.18 -10.24 3.23
C THR A 67 -10.61 -9.33 2.14
N SER A 68 -9.90 -9.90 1.15
CA SER A 68 -9.22 -9.15 0.09
C SER A 68 -10.15 -8.17 -0.60
N VAL A 69 -11.36 -8.61 -0.93
CA VAL A 69 -12.40 -7.82 -1.60
C VAL A 69 -12.81 -6.59 -0.78
N ASP A 70 -13.05 -6.75 0.52
CA ASP A 70 -13.46 -5.63 1.40
C ASP A 70 -12.32 -4.63 1.62
N VAL A 71 -11.08 -5.12 1.68
CA VAL A 71 -9.91 -4.25 1.86
C VAL A 71 -9.67 -3.36 0.64
N PHE A 72 -9.87 -3.87 -0.58
CA PHE A 72 -9.73 -3.05 -1.80
C PHE A 72 -10.84 -2.01 -1.95
N GLU A 73 -12.08 -2.31 -1.56
CA GLU A 73 -13.20 -1.35 -1.57
C GLU A 73 -12.98 -0.17 -0.62
N ASN A 74 -12.28 -0.40 0.49
CA ASN A 74 -11.97 0.64 1.48
C ASN A 74 -10.71 1.46 1.16
N LEU A 75 -10.01 1.19 0.06
CA LEU A 75 -8.84 1.97 -0.35
C LEU A 75 -9.25 3.34 -0.92
N SER A 76 -8.38 4.33 -0.72
CA SER A 76 -8.52 5.61 -1.41
C SER A 76 -8.54 5.40 -2.93
N PRO A 77 -9.41 6.09 -3.69
CA PRO A 77 -9.48 6.00 -5.15
C PRO A 77 -8.13 6.24 -5.84
N HIS A 78 -7.26 7.06 -5.24
CA HIS A 78 -5.91 7.32 -5.74
C HIS A 78 -5.02 6.07 -5.70
N VAL A 79 -5.16 5.27 -4.65
CA VAL A 79 -4.41 4.01 -4.47
C VAL A 79 -4.98 2.93 -5.38
N GLN A 80 -6.31 2.82 -5.48
CA GLN A 80 -6.99 1.89 -6.39
C GLN A 80 -6.55 2.09 -7.85
N ALA A 81 -6.50 3.34 -8.34
CA ALA A 81 -6.06 3.66 -9.69
C ALA A 81 -4.59 3.26 -9.99
N CYS A 82 -3.80 3.01 -8.94
CA CYS A 82 -2.40 2.62 -9.04
C CYS A 82 -2.19 1.11 -8.86
N ILE A 83 -3.22 0.37 -8.44
CA ILE A 83 -3.22 -1.09 -8.48
C ILE A 83 -3.52 -1.44 -9.94
N PRO A 84 -2.54 -1.93 -10.73
CA PRO A 84 -2.82 -2.37 -12.09
C PRO A 84 -3.86 -3.48 -12.02
N ASP A 85 -4.68 -3.69 -13.06
CA ASP A 85 -5.60 -4.84 -13.17
C ASP A 85 -4.84 -6.16 -12.90
N LEU A 86 -4.73 -6.57 -11.64
CA LEU A 86 -4.00 -7.77 -11.22
C LEU A 86 -4.71 -9.01 -11.77
N SER A 87 -5.99 -8.88 -12.15
CA SER A 87 -6.83 -9.88 -12.78
C SER A 87 -6.77 -9.90 -14.31
N GLU A 88 -6.37 -8.82 -14.98
CA GLU A 88 -6.30 -8.78 -16.44
C GLU A 88 -4.93 -8.31 -16.97
N ARG A 89 -4.15 -9.32 -17.33
CA ARG A 89 -3.32 -9.32 -18.56
C ARG A 89 -1.99 -8.56 -18.47
N ASN A 90 -1.07 -8.98 -17.59
CA ASN A 90 0.37 -9.20 -17.90
C ASN A 90 1.20 -9.60 -16.66
N TRP A 91 0.80 -10.62 -15.90
CA TRP A 91 1.80 -11.34 -15.08
C TRP A 91 2.68 -12.13 -16.05
N PRO A 92 4.02 -12.09 -15.93
CA PRO A 92 4.89 -12.79 -16.89
C PRO A 92 4.52 -14.27 -16.88
N ARG A 93 4.01 -14.74 -18.03
CA ARG A 93 3.80 -16.15 -18.34
C ARG A 93 5.11 -16.97 -18.20
N ASP A 94 6.23 -16.29 -18.05
CA ASP A 94 7.58 -16.84 -17.89
C ASP A 94 7.81 -17.59 -16.57
N LEU A 95 6.94 -17.45 -15.56
CA LEU A 95 7.08 -18.22 -14.31
C LEU A 95 6.47 -19.63 -14.39
N HIS A 96 5.49 -19.86 -15.28
CA HIS A 96 4.91 -21.19 -15.48
C HIS A 96 5.76 -22.07 -16.41
N GLU A 97 6.65 -21.48 -17.20
CA GLU A 97 7.47 -22.20 -18.20
C GLU A 97 8.86 -22.60 -17.67
N ARG A 98 9.24 -22.18 -16.45
CA ARG A 98 10.54 -22.52 -15.82
C ARG A 98 10.46 -23.67 -14.82
N VAL A 99 9.30 -24.32 -14.66
CA VAL A 99 9.11 -25.45 -13.74
C VAL A 99 8.39 -26.63 -14.43
N ALA A 100 8.42 -26.70 -15.76
CA ALA A 100 7.92 -27.84 -16.54
C ALA A 100 9.06 -28.54 -17.28
#